data_AF-A0A354Z6E7-F1
#
_entry.id   AF-A0A354Z6E7-F1
#
_cell.length_a   1.000
_cell.length_b   1.000
_cell.length_c   1.000
_cell.angle_alpha   90.00
_cell.angle_beta   90.00
_cell.angle_gamma   90.00
#
_symmetry.space_group_name_H-M   'P 1'
#
loop_
_entity.id
_entity.type
_entity.pdbx_description
1 polymer ?
#
loop_
_entity_poly.entity_id
_entity_poly.type
_entity_poly.pdbx_seq_one_letter_code
_entity_poly.pdbx_strand_id
1 'polypeptide(L)'
;AFTVYFSQPPGHRGLIRFLDYNRRRGELKLRSRPAPSPRRQQRAEQLGRELLIETWLSDRMDIGPDGTRIAPLDLELRTDLPLIHSETSSALRVFARALAAVLRRHGCPPLRVGIVHHTLKQADRSDGRHALDEFQRLWAVLQAVPALRPLVVGVDAASGELDCPPRSFSAAYTWLRERLDSGNPDADPGRPGARRDPDIRLGFTFHAGEDFRDLLTGIRHVDEAAHLLAMRPGDRIGHALALSWPVDAFYLGHADAYPTVGEHILDLCWAAAVLHRVDGHGELERDARDRLLTVLVDAGAQPSLDRHDLIAALDIDGPHAWGSPYCHRLGHTPDEEMARHYADPPLPAHALREDELLERLGVPEPQRSRICGRPLRPLAWRKLVEACQRLARQRLLKRGLTIEINPSSNRLVGGFIGIHDLPYTLINRPGPRRPDQPANLPIAIGTDDAGIFNTSLRREYDLVGQSALAQGYDLPDVIDWLDRIREHGNRVSFLGPRSPQGQALLEYLDALDRDALLDD
;
A
#
# COMPACT_ATOMS: atom_id res chain seq x y z
N ALA A 1 -8.68 6.10 4.08
CA ALA A 1 -7.97 6.55 2.87
C ALA A 1 -8.89 6.43 1.65
N PHE A 2 -8.75 7.37 0.71
CA PHE A 2 -9.60 7.49 -0.49
C PHE A 2 -8.70 7.89 -1.66
N THR A 3 -8.82 7.23 -2.82
CA THR A 3 -7.97 7.52 -3.99
C THR A 3 -8.56 8.66 -4.84
N VAL A 4 -7.79 9.72 -5.05
CA VAL A 4 -8.05 10.86 -5.95
C VAL A 4 -6.85 11.05 -6.85
N TYR A 5 -6.96 10.76 -8.13
CA TYR A 5 -5.90 11.08 -9.09
C TYR A 5 -5.83 12.61 -9.33
N PHE A 6 -4.70 13.27 -8.99
CA PHE A 6 -4.49 14.71 -9.19
C PHE A 6 -3.97 15.05 -10.59
N SER A 7 -3.25 14.13 -11.22
CA SER A 7 -2.62 14.27 -12.55
C SER A 7 -3.53 13.88 -13.72
N GLN A 8 -4.65 13.21 -13.46
CA GLN A 8 -5.59 12.79 -14.48
C GLN A 8 -6.68 13.88 -14.64
N PRO A 9 -6.93 14.43 -15.85
CA PRO A 9 -8.19 15.11 -16.10
C PRO A 9 -9.30 14.11 -15.74
N PRO A 10 -10.37 14.50 -15.02
CA PRO A 10 -11.28 13.61 -14.30
C PRO A 10 -11.41 12.24 -14.99
N GLY A 11 -10.63 11.28 -14.50
CA GLY A 11 -10.27 10.07 -15.23
C GLY A 11 -11.44 9.09 -15.27
N HIS A 12 -12.09 9.07 -16.43
CA HIS A 12 -12.93 8.02 -16.99
C HIS A 12 -14.14 7.45 -16.23
N ARG A 13 -14.21 7.27 -14.90
CA ARG A 13 -15.40 6.63 -14.26
C ARG A 13 -16.39 7.59 -13.61
N GLY A 14 -15.92 8.62 -12.90
CA GLY A 14 -16.75 9.77 -12.52
C GLY A 14 -17.18 10.58 -13.76
N LEU A 15 -16.28 10.66 -14.74
CA LEU A 15 -16.55 11.17 -16.06
C LEU A 15 -17.49 10.24 -16.84
N ILE A 16 -17.46 8.90 -16.71
CA ILE A 16 -18.50 8.05 -17.32
C ILE A 16 -19.86 8.31 -16.68
N ARG A 17 -20.01 8.51 -15.37
CA ARG A 17 -21.37 8.84 -14.83
C ARG A 17 -21.82 10.25 -15.20
N PHE A 18 -20.91 11.22 -15.22
CA PHE A 18 -21.19 12.59 -15.67
C PHE A 18 -21.37 12.69 -17.20
N LEU A 19 -20.63 11.90 -17.98
CA LEU A 19 -20.75 11.79 -19.43
C LEU A 19 -21.88 10.86 -19.84
N ASP A 20 -22.29 9.88 -19.05
CA ASP A 20 -23.48 9.05 -19.34
C ASP A 20 -24.74 9.83 -18.95
N TYR A 21 -24.68 10.62 -17.87
CA TYR A 21 -25.64 11.70 -17.60
C TYR A 21 -25.66 12.74 -18.74
N ASN A 22 -24.51 13.19 -19.25
CA ASN A 22 -24.42 14.10 -20.41
C ASN A 22 -24.63 13.43 -21.77
N ARG A 23 -24.54 12.09 -21.90
CA ARG A 23 -24.78 11.30 -23.12
C ARG A 23 -26.27 11.07 -23.26
N ARG A 24 -26.96 10.75 -22.16
CA ARG A 24 -28.43 10.83 -22.05
C ARG A 24 -28.94 12.25 -22.28
N ARG A 25 -28.15 13.28 -21.91
CA ARG A 25 -28.41 14.69 -22.27
C ARG A 25 -27.98 15.05 -23.70
N GLY A 26 -27.09 14.27 -24.32
CA GLY A 26 -26.49 14.48 -25.64
C GLY A 26 -27.26 13.79 -26.77
N GLU A 27 -28.08 12.77 -26.43
CA GLU A 27 -29.21 12.32 -27.25
C GLU A 27 -30.22 13.46 -27.49
N LEU A 28 -30.20 14.48 -26.62
CA LEU A 28 -30.78 15.81 -26.87
C LEU A 28 -29.71 16.79 -27.39
N LYS A 29 -29.32 16.60 -28.65
CA LYS A 29 -28.66 17.56 -29.57
C LYS A 29 -27.65 18.55 -28.96
N LEU A 30 -26.34 18.40 -29.24
CA LEU A 30 -25.45 19.55 -29.44
C LEU A 30 -24.18 19.17 -30.23
N ARG A 31 -23.86 20.03 -31.20
CA ARG A 31 -22.69 20.02 -32.09
C ARG A 31 -21.36 19.86 -31.34
N SER A 32 -20.35 19.30 -32.03
CA SER A 32 -18.96 19.24 -31.57
C SER A 32 -18.50 20.58 -31.00
N ARG A 33 -18.23 20.62 -29.70
CA ARG A 33 -17.72 21.81 -29.02
C ARG A 33 -16.20 21.90 -29.21
N PRO A 34 -15.64 23.10 -29.45
CA PRO A 34 -14.20 23.30 -29.45
C PRO A 34 -13.60 22.97 -28.08
N ALA A 35 -12.31 22.60 -28.07
CA ALA A 35 -11.57 22.32 -26.84
C ALA A 35 -11.71 23.49 -25.86
N PRO A 36 -11.98 23.23 -24.57
CA PRO A 36 -12.16 24.29 -23.58
C PRO A 36 -10.88 25.12 -23.45
N SER A 37 -11.03 26.43 -23.19
CA SER A 37 -9.87 27.28 -22.88
C SER A 37 -9.20 26.80 -21.57
N PRO A 38 -7.89 27.06 -21.36
CA PRO A 38 -7.19 26.64 -20.15
C PRO A 38 -7.90 27.07 -18.85
N ARG A 39 -8.46 28.28 -18.81
CA ARG A 39 -9.28 28.76 -17.68
C ARG A 39 -10.55 27.94 -17.45
N ARG A 40 -11.21 27.49 -18.52
CA ARG A 40 -12.40 26.62 -18.41
C ARG A 40 -12.02 25.22 -17.93
N GLN A 41 -10.87 24.71 -18.35
CA GLN A 41 -10.35 23.42 -17.90
C GLN A 41 -10.00 23.43 -16.41
N GLN A 42 -9.22 24.42 -15.95
CA GLN A 42 -8.92 24.59 -14.52
C GLN A 42 -10.17 24.73 -13.66
N ARG A 43 -11.17 25.50 -14.11
CA ARG A 43 -12.43 25.66 -13.39
C ARG A 43 -13.25 24.35 -13.34
N ALA A 44 -13.21 23.56 -14.41
CA ALA A 44 -13.87 22.25 -14.42
C ALA A 44 -13.17 21.26 -13.49
N GLU A 45 -11.84 21.26 -13.45
CA GLU A 45 -11.04 20.44 -12.52
C GLU A 45 -11.29 20.83 -11.06
N GLN A 46 -11.30 22.13 -10.76
CA GLN A 46 -11.65 22.62 -9.43
C GLN A 46 -13.05 22.16 -9.02
N LEU A 47 -14.06 22.37 -9.88
CA LEU A 47 -15.43 21.94 -9.60
C LEU A 47 -15.52 20.42 -9.38
N GLY A 48 -14.82 19.62 -10.19
CA GLY A 48 -14.76 18.17 -10.01
C GLY A 48 -14.22 17.76 -8.63
N ARG A 49 -13.17 18.43 -8.16
CA ARG A 49 -12.60 18.21 -6.83
C ARG A 49 -13.51 18.71 -5.71
N GLU A 50 -14.20 19.83 -5.92
CA GLU A 50 -15.23 20.30 -4.97
C GLU A 50 -16.34 19.26 -4.80
N LEU A 51 -16.90 18.73 -5.89
CA LEU A 51 -17.94 17.69 -5.82
C LEU A 51 -17.46 16.44 -5.08
N LEU A 52 -16.20 16.05 -5.30
CA LEU A 52 -15.61 14.89 -4.64
C LEU A 52 -15.49 15.09 -3.13
N ILE A 53 -14.97 16.24 -2.70
CA ILE A 53 -14.82 16.57 -1.28
C ILE A 53 -16.20 16.76 -0.62
N GLU A 54 -17.13 17.41 -1.31
CA GLU A 54 -18.53 17.56 -0.86
C GLU A 54 -19.20 16.21 -0.61
N THR A 55 -19.11 15.29 -1.57
CA THR A 55 -19.69 13.94 -1.45
C THR A 55 -19.03 13.17 -0.30
N TRP A 56 -17.72 13.34 -0.11
CA TRP A 56 -17.02 12.69 0.99
C TRP A 56 -17.45 13.25 2.36
N LEU A 57 -17.62 14.57 2.47
CA LEU A 57 -18.04 15.25 3.71
C LEU A 57 -19.50 14.96 4.07
N SER A 58 -20.41 14.94 3.09
CA SER A 58 -21.84 14.72 3.34
C SER A 58 -22.14 13.40 4.04
N ASP A 59 -21.32 12.38 3.78
CA ASP A 59 -21.47 11.04 4.35
C ASP A 59 -20.90 10.91 5.78
N ARG A 60 -20.26 11.96 6.30
CA ARG A 60 -19.43 11.90 7.53
C ARG A 60 -19.67 13.02 8.52
N MET A 61 -20.34 14.10 8.10
CA MET A 61 -20.82 15.12 9.03
C MET A 61 -22.14 14.68 9.64
N ASP A 62 -22.11 13.74 10.58
CA ASP A 62 -23.26 13.54 11.47
C ASP A 62 -23.24 14.64 12.53
N ILE A 63 -24.33 15.41 12.56
CA ILE A 63 -24.65 16.32 13.65
C ILE A 63 -25.23 15.43 14.75
N GLY A 64 -24.59 15.39 15.93
CA GLY A 64 -25.20 14.73 17.09
C GLY A 64 -26.59 15.31 17.36
N PRO A 65 -27.53 14.57 17.97
CA PRO A 65 -28.87 15.08 18.28
C PRO A 65 -28.89 16.40 19.07
N ASP A 66 -27.76 16.74 19.73
CA ASP A 66 -27.57 17.93 20.56
C ASP A 66 -26.81 19.06 19.83
N GLY A 67 -26.48 18.89 18.54
CA GLY A 67 -25.69 19.84 17.76
C GLY A 67 -24.17 19.81 18.01
N THR A 68 -23.70 18.89 18.87
CA THR A 68 -22.28 18.71 19.19
C THR A 68 -21.52 18.07 18.03
N ARG A 69 -20.49 18.77 17.53
CA ARG A 69 -19.55 18.24 16.53
C ARG A 69 -18.68 17.16 17.18
N ILE A 70 -18.71 15.96 16.61
CA ILE A 70 -17.84 14.83 16.98
C ILE A 70 -16.40 15.13 16.51
N ALA A 71 -15.42 14.48 17.14
CA ALA A 71 -13.97 14.55 16.93
C ALA A 71 -13.49 14.90 15.49
N PRO A 72 -12.28 15.48 15.33
CA PRO A 72 -11.81 15.89 14.03
C PRO A 72 -11.80 14.74 13.00
N LEU A 73 -12.29 15.05 11.80
CA LEU A 73 -12.35 14.12 10.68
C LEU A 73 -10.99 14.10 9.98
N ASP A 74 -10.50 12.90 9.65
CA ASP A 74 -9.24 12.73 8.93
C ASP A 74 -9.50 12.28 7.50
N LEU A 75 -8.97 13.04 6.56
CA LEU A 75 -9.05 12.75 5.14
C LEU A 75 -7.65 12.55 4.56
N GLU A 76 -7.32 11.29 4.29
CA GLU A 76 -6.12 10.91 3.53
C GLU A 76 -6.49 10.61 2.08
N LEU A 77 -5.97 11.42 1.17
CA LEU A 77 -6.18 11.33 -0.26
C LEU A 77 -4.96 10.69 -0.93
N ARG A 78 -5.15 9.54 -1.56
CA ARG A 78 -4.11 8.88 -2.34
C ARG A 78 -4.08 9.44 -3.75
N THR A 79 -2.92 9.81 -4.22
CA THR A 79 -2.81 10.50 -5.51
C THR A 79 -1.43 10.40 -6.13
N ASP A 80 -1.38 10.28 -7.45
CA ASP A 80 -0.13 10.45 -8.17
C ASP A 80 0.17 11.95 -8.34
N LEU A 81 1.20 12.43 -7.66
CA LEU A 81 1.76 13.76 -7.90
C LEU A 81 2.70 13.66 -9.12
N PRO A 82 2.52 14.49 -10.17
CA PRO A 82 3.38 14.45 -11.34
C PRO A 82 4.87 14.61 -11.05
N LEU A 83 5.21 15.33 -9.96
CA LEU A 83 6.56 15.74 -9.58
C LEU A 83 7.33 16.47 -10.69
N ILE A 84 6.58 17.04 -11.64
CA ILE A 84 7.02 17.99 -12.66
C ILE A 84 6.55 19.38 -12.20
N HIS A 85 7.48 20.35 -12.10
CA HIS A 85 7.27 21.65 -11.43
C HIS A 85 5.90 22.28 -11.69
N SER A 86 5.63 22.69 -12.93
CA SER A 86 4.41 23.43 -13.28
C SER A 86 3.12 22.63 -13.11
N GLU A 87 3.16 21.32 -13.36
CA GLU A 87 1.98 20.46 -13.26
C GLU A 87 1.63 20.15 -11.80
N THR A 88 2.65 19.86 -10.99
CA THR A 88 2.49 19.59 -9.56
C THR A 88 1.96 20.81 -8.83
N SER A 89 2.53 21.98 -9.10
CA SER A 89 2.06 23.26 -8.57
C SER A 89 0.61 23.54 -8.94
N SER A 90 0.28 23.46 -10.24
CA SER A 90 -1.09 23.67 -10.72
C SER A 90 -2.07 22.70 -10.05
N ALA A 91 -1.72 21.41 -9.96
CA ALA A 91 -2.55 20.42 -9.31
C ALA A 91 -2.76 20.71 -7.82
N LEU A 92 -1.72 21.10 -7.08
CA LEU A 92 -1.82 21.41 -5.66
C LEU A 92 -2.64 22.69 -5.40
N ARG A 93 -2.46 23.74 -6.22
CA ARG A 93 -3.25 24.97 -6.13
C ARG A 93 -4.73 24.73 -6.43
N VAL A 94 -5.03 23.96 -7.48
CA VAL A 94 -6.41 23.57 -7.84
C VAL A 94 -7.05 22.76 -6.71
N PHE A 95 -6.29 21.87 -6.06
CA PHE A 95 -6.75 21.15 -4.87
C PHE A 95 -7.04 22.10 -3.70
N ALA A 96 -6.09 22.98 -3.37
CA ALA A 96 -6.20 23.90 -2.24
C ALA A 96 -7.40 24.82 -2.39
N ARG A 97 -7.62 25.38 -3.59
CA ARG A 97 -8.80 26.21 -3.91
C ARG A 97 -10.11 25.43 -3.77
N ALA A 98 -10.17 24.21 -4.30
CA ALA A 98 -11.36 23.38 -4.21
C ALA A 98 -11.70 23.06 -2.75
N LEU A 99 -10.72 22.61 -1.97
CA LEU A 99 -10.91 22.28 -0.55
C LEU A 99 -11.30 23.53 0.26
N ALA A 100 -10.62 24.65 0.06
CA ALA A 100 -10.95 25.91 0.72
C ALA A 100 -12.38 26.38 0.38
N ALA A 101 -12.83 26.22 -0.87
CA ALA A 101 -14.19 26.55 -1.28
C ALA A 101 -15.25 25.65 -0.60
N VAL A 102 -14.96 24.37 -0.39
CA VAL A 102 -15.85 23.46 0.35
C VAL A 102 -15.85 23.79 1.85
N LEU A 103 -14.68 23.98 2.47
CA LEU A 103 -14.58 24.34 3.89
C LEU A 103 -15.37 25.61 4.23
N ARG A 104 -15.31 26.64 3.38
CA ARG A 104 -16.09 27.88 3.55
C ARG A 104 -17.59 27.64 3.52
N ARG A 105 -18.08 26.72 2.67
CA ARG A 105 -19.52 26.37 2.59
C ARG A 105 -20.02 25.64 3.83
N HIS A 106 -19.16 24.85 4.47
CA HIS A 106 -19.52 24.01 5.63
C HIS A 106 -19.14 24.62 6.99
N GLY A 107 -18.77 25.90 7.03
CA GLY A 107 -18.41 26.58 8.28
C GLY A 107 -17.19 25.93 8.96
N CYS A 108 -16.17 25.63 8.15
CA CYS A 108 -14.85 25.13 8.57
C CYS A 108 -14.95 23.99 9.61
N PRO A 109 -15.49 22.82 9.24
CA PRO A 109 -15.53 21.68 10.14
C PRO A 109 -14.10 21.33 10.62
N PRO A 110 -13.94 20.69 11.79
CA PRO A 110 -12.63 20.23 12.26
C PRO A 110 -12.14 19.06 11.39
N LEU A 111 -11.73 19.37 10.16
CA LEU A 111 -11.21 18.44 9.17
C LEU A 111 -9.68 18.59 9.12
N ARG A 112 -8.97 17.48 9.18
CA ARG A 112 -7.55 17.37 8.85
C ARG A 112 -7.44 16.69 7.49
N VAL A 113 -6.56 17.20 6.63
CA VAL A 113 -6.39 16.67 5.27
C VAL A 113 -4.92 16.39 4.99
N GLY A 114 -4.66 15.23 4.39
CA GLY A 114 -3.35 14.79 3.98
C GLY A 114 -3.41 14.15 2.60
N ILE A 115 -2.32 14.30 1.86
CA ILE A 115 -2.03 13.68 0.58
C ILE A 115 -1.03 12.56 0.82
N VAL A 116 -1.36 11.37 0.33
CA VAL A 116 -0.46 10.23 0.25
C VAL A 116 -0.05 10.11 -1.22
N HIS A 117 1.22 10.35 -1.52
CA HIS A 117 1.75 10.21 -2.87
C HIS A 117 1.68 8.74 -3.29
N HIS A 118 1.03 8.44 -4.41
CA HIS A 118 0.64 7.12 -4.84
C HIS A 118 1.38 6.74 -6.11
N THR A 119 2.45 5.96 -5.95
CA THR A 119 3.29 5.46 -7.03
C THR A 119 2.62 4.27 -7.71
N LEU A 120 2.46 4.35 -9.03
CA LEU A 120 1.85 3.29 -9.82
C LEU A 120 2.86 2.16 -10.12
N LYS A 121 2.45 0.93 -9.81
CA LYS A 121 3.15 -0.31 -10.19
C LYS A 121 2.85 -0.65 -11.65
N GLN A 122 3.90 -0.72 -12.45
CA GLN A 122 3.83 -1.00 -13.89
C GLN A 122 5.01 -1.88 -14.30
N ALA A 123 4.84 -2.72 -15.32
CA ALA A 123 5.86 -3.67 -15.77
C ALA A 123 7.18 -3.02 -16.21
N ASP A 124 7.11 -1.85 -16.83
CA ASP A 124 8.26 -1.03 -17.24
C ASP A 124 8.99 -0.37 -16.06
N ARG A 125 8.44 -0.45 -14.84
CA ARG A 125 9.02 0.10 -13.61
C ARG A 125 9.57 -0.96 -12.65
N SER A 126 9.58 -2.23 -13.07
CA SER A 126 9.98 -3.39 -12.24
C SER A 126 11.46 -3.40 -11.83
N ASP A 127 12.31 -2.60 -12.50
CA ASP A 127 13.72 -2.43 -12.14
C ASP A 127 13.96 -1.57 -10.88
N GLY A 128 12.91 -0.92 -10.38
CA GLY A 128 12.94 -0.07 -9.19
C GLY A 128 13.62 1.30 -9.34
N ARG A 129 14.27 1.59 -10.47
CA ARG A 129 14.94 2.87 -10.71
C ARG A 129 13.93 4.02 -10.78
N HIS A 130 12.81 3.76 -11.43
CA HIS A 130 11.72 4.73 -11.55
C HIS A 130 11.15 5.11 -10.18
N ALA A 131 10.87 4.13 -9.31
CA ALA A 131 10.37 4.39 -7.96
C ALA A 131 11.37 5.16 -7.11
N LEU A 132 12.67 4.84 -7.23
CA LEU A 132 13.72 5.56 -6.52
C LEU A 132 13.85 7.02 -6.98
N ASP A 133 13.88 7.28 -8.29
CA ASP A 133 13.89 8.64 -8.85
C ASP A 133 12.64 9.43 -8.42
N GLU A 134 11.47 8.80 -8.44
CA GLU A 134 10.21 9.40 -8.01
C GLU A 134 10.26 9.82 -6.53
N PHE A 135 10.74 8.95 -5.63
CA PHE A 135 10.88 9.29 -4.21
C PHE A 135 11.96 10.34 -3.95
N GLN A 136 13.03 10.36 -4.74
CA GLN A 136 14.07 11.40 -4.69
C GLN A 136 13.51 12.77 -5.09
N ARG A 137 12.71 12.82 -6.15
CA ARG A 137 12.01 14.05 -6.57
C ARG A 137 11.02 14.51 -5.51
N LEU A 138 10.22 13.60 -4.96
CA LEU A 138 9.28 13.92 -3.89
C LEU A 138 10.03 14.54 -2.69
N TRP A 139 11.12 13.91 -2.26
CA TRP A 139 11.95 14.45 -1.18
C TRP A 139 12.49 15.84 -1.51
N ALA A 140 13.04 16.04 -2.71
CA ALA A 140 13.55 17.34 -3.14
C ALA A 140 12.47 18.43 -3.13
N VAL A 141 11.25 18.12 -3.59
CA VAL A 141 10.09 19.04 -3.55
C VAL A 141 9.73 19.38 -2.11
N LEU A 142 9.67 18.40 -1.20
CA LEU A 142 9.36 18.64 0.20
C LEU A 142 10.45 19.43 0.92
N GLN A 143 11.69 19.35 0.47
CA GLN A 143 12.77 20.21 0.97
C GLN A 143 12.62 21.64 0.47
N ALA A 144 12.44 21.82 -0.84
CA ALA A 144 12.33 23.12 -1.49
C ALA A 144 11.06 23.90 -1.07
N VAL A 145 9.96 23.20 -0.78
CA VAL A 145 8.67 23.82 -0.46
C VAL A 145 8.17 23.36 0.92
N PRO A 146 8.62 23.99 2.03
CA PRO A 146 8.21 23.63 3.38
C PRO A 146 6.69 23.68 3.62
N ALA A 147 5.97 24.53 2.89
CA ALA A 147 4.53 24.63 2.96
C ALA A 147 3.81 23.34 2.58
N LEU A 148 4.43 22.41 1.83
CA LEU A 148 3.82 21.13 1.47
C LEU A 148 3.92 20.05 2.55
N ARG A 149 4.85 20.18 3.50
CA ARG A 149 5.13 19.15 4.52
C ARG A 149 3.95 18.83 5.44
N PRO A 150 3.05 19.77 5.80
CA PRO A 150 1.82 19.45 6.55
C PRO A 150 0.75 18.75 5.70
N LEU A 151 0.80 18.89 4.37
CA LEU A 151 -0.19 18.35 3.45
C LEU A 151 0.24 17.01 2.87
N VAL A 152 1.49 16.83 2.46
CA VAL A 152 1.99 15.53 1.98
C VAL A 152 2.45 14.71 3.20
N VAL A 153 1.66 13.70 3.54
CA VAL A 153 1.78 12.97 4.81
C VAL A 153 2.21 11.52 4.66
N GLY A 154 2.33 11.03 3.42
CA GLY A 154 2.80 9.67 3.20
C GLY A 154 3.07 9.31 1.75
N VAL A 155 3.55 8.10 1.58
CA VAL A 155 3.79 7.44 0.29
C VAL A 155 3.06 6.10 0.24
N ASP A 156 2.70 5.69 -0.96
CA ASP A 156 2.00 4.44 -1.25
C ASP A 156 2.44 3.92 -2.61
N ALA A 157 2.38 2.60 -2.80
CA ALA A 157 2.56 1.99 -4.12
C ALA A 157 1.54 0.87 -4.34
N ALA A 158 0.82 0.92 -5.46
CA ALA A 158 -0.29 0.02 -5.77
C ALA A 158 -0.49 -0.20 -7.28
N SER A 159 -1.54 -0.94 -7.65
CA SER A 159 -1.87 -1.40 -9.02
C SER A 159 -1.20 -2.74 -9.38
N GLY A 160 -0.42 -2.84 -10.46
CA GLY A 160 0.07 -4.12 -11.00
C GLY A 160 1.05 -4.87 -10.09
N GLU A 161 0.54 -5.67 -9.15
CA GLU A 161 1.36 -6.47 -8.22
C GLU A 161 2.09 -7.64 -8.91
N LEU A 162 1.50 -8.22 -9.96
CA LEU A 162 2.12 -9.30 -10.75
C LEU A 162 3.37 -8.83 -11.50
N ASP A 163 3.37 -7.57 -11.94
CA ASP A 163 4.43 -7.02 -12.77
C ASP A 163 5.53 -6.33 -11.95
N CYS A 164 5.18 -5.81 -10.77
CA CYS A 164 6.08 -5.04 -9.93
C CYS A 164 6.00 -5.53 -8.46
N PRO A 165 6.76 -6.59 -8.12
CA PRO A 165 6.75 -7.19 -6.78
C PRO A 165 7.36 -6.24 -5.73
N PRO A 166 7.19 -6.53 -4.43
CA PRO A 166 7.73 -5.69 -3.35
C PRO A 166 9.24 -5.41 -3.49
N ARG A 167 9.99 -6.42 -3.95
CA ARG A 167 11.43 -6.36 -4.19
C ARG A 167 11.84 -5.16 -5.07
N SER A 168 11.07 -4.83 -6.11
CA SER A 168 11.31 -3.67 -6.99
C SER A 168 11.28 -2.32 -6.26
N PHE A 169 10.62 -2.21 -5.11
CA PHE A 169 10.51 -0.96 -4.35
C PHE A 169 11.48 -0.85 -3.17
N SER A 170 12.24 -1.91 -2.90
CA SER A 170 13.16 -2.00 -1.75
C SER A 170 14.13 -0.80 -1.67
N ALA A 171 14.75 -0.42 -2.78
CA ALA A 171 15.67 0.72 -2.82
C ALA A 171 14.96 2.05 -2.52
N ALA A 172 13.80 2.31 -3.13
CA ALA A 172 13.06 3.55 -2.96
C ALA A 172 12.59 3.74 -1.50
N TYR A 173 11.92 2.73 -0.95
CA TYR A 173 11.39 2.76 0.42
C TYR A 173 12.50 2.88 1.46
N THR A 174 13.56 2.09 1.29
CA THR A 174 14.73 2.12 2.17
C THR A 174 15.44 3.46 2.13
N TRP A 175 15.70 4.00 0.93
CA TRP A 175 16.31 5.31 0.75
C TRP A 175 15.50 6.41 1.44
N LEU A 176 14.18 6.44 1.23
CA LEU A 176 13.32 7.46 1.84
C LEU A 176 13.28 7.33 3.37
N ARG A 177 13.26 6.10 3.90
CA ARG A 177 13.32 5.86 5.35
C ARG A 177 14.60 6.38 5.95
N GLU A 178 15.73 6.10 5.32
CA GLU A 178 17.03 6.58 5.81
C GLU A 178 17.13 8.10 5.82
N ARG A 179 16.54 8.78 4.84
CA ARG A 179 16.46 10.24 4.82
C ARG A 179 15.65 10.79 5.97
N LEU A 180 14.50 10.18 6.27
CA LEU A 180 13.68 10.52 7.42
C LEU A 180 14.43 10.28 8.75
N ASP A 181 15.15 9.17 8.87
CA ASP A 181 15.91 8.83 10.08
C ASP A 181 17.14 9.71 10.30
N SER A 182 17.81 10.14 9.22
CA SER A 182 18.96 11.05 9.31
C SER A 182 18.58 12.47 9.74
N GLY A 183 17.28 12.78 9.82
CA GLY A 183 16.76 14.11 10.09
C GLY A 183 16.86 15.03 8.88
N ASN A 184 16.23 16.20 8.97
CA ASN A 184 16.30 17.20 7.92
C ASN A 184 17.66 17.93 7.97
N PRO A 185 18.56 17.80 6.98
CA PRO A 185 19.88 18.41 7.01
C PRO A 185 19.86 19.95 7.09
N ASP A 186 18.76 20.60 6.68
CA ASP A 186 18.68 22.07 6.57
C ASP A 186 18.04 22.78 7.78
N ALA A 187 17.97 22.13 8.94
CA ALA A 187 17.58 22.80 10.18
C ALA A 187 18.73 23.73 10.64
N ASP A 188 18.86 24.92 10.05
CA ASP A 188 19.77 25.98 10.53
C ASP A 188 19.43 26.31 12.00
N PRO A 189 20.26 25.88 12.98
CA PRO A 189 19.98 26.10 14.39
C PRO A 189 20.20 27.56 14.81
N GLY A 190 20.74 28.40 13.92
CA GLY A 190 21.37 29.67 14.25
C GLY A 190 20.50 30.92 14.09
N ARG A 191 19.23 30.83 13.65
CA ARG A 191 18.38 32.01 13.44
C ARG A 191 17.35 32.20 14.57
N PRO A 192 17.69 32.89 15.68
CA PRO A 192 16.75 33.15 16.76
C PRO A 192 15.58 34.01 16.25
N GLY A 193 14.35 33.48 16.38
CA GLY A 193 13.11 34.14 15.96
C GLY A 193 12.54 33.71 14.62
N ALA A 194 13.22 32.86 13.84
CA ALA A 194 12.61 32.23 12.66
C ALA A 194 11.62 31.14 13.09
N ARG A 195 10.39 31.15 12.56
CA ARG A 195 9.49 30.00 12.69
C ARG A 195 10.22 28.80 12.06
N ARG A 196 10.53 27.79 12.86
CA ARG A 196 11.11 26.54 12.36
C ARG A 196 10.13 25.91 11.38
N ASP A 197 10.61 25.63 10.17
CA ASP A 197 9.79 24.94 9.18
C ASP A 197 9.28 23.60 9.73
N PRO A 198 8.09 23.13 9.28
CA PRO A 198 7.60 21.82 9.66
C PRO A 198 8.61 20.73 9.27
N ASP A 199 8.76 19.70 10.10
CA ASP A 199 9.56 18.52 9.73
C ASP A 199 8.86 17.77 8.58
N ILE A 200 9.64 17.13 7.70
CA ILE A 200 9.10 16.17 6.73
C ILE A 200 8.68 14.92 7.52
N ARG A 201 7.39 14.54 7.41
CA ARG A 201 6.84 13.36 8.07
C ARG A 201 6.00 12.59 7.07
N LEU A 202 6.45 11.39 6.74
CA LEU A 202 5.79 10.51 5.78
C LEU A 202 5.49 9.17 6.43
N GLY A 203 4.23 8.76 6.41
CA GLY A 203 3.82 7.38 6.64
C GLY A 203 3.92 6.55 5.37
N PHE A 204 4.06 5.23 5.52
CA PHE A 204 4.27 4.33 4.38
C PHE A 204 3.11 3.37 4.26
N THR A 205 2.55 3.29 3.05
CA THR A 205 1.65 2.22 2.64
C THR A 205 2.29 1.43 1.50
N PHE A 206 2.01 0.14 1.37
CA PHE A 206 2.34 -0.63 0.17
C PHE A 206 1.25 -1.68 -0.05
N HIS A 207 0.69 -1.72 -1.25
CA HIS A 207 -0.30 -2.75 -1.60
C HIS A 207 0.42 -4.06 -1.89
N ALA A 208 0.02 -5.14 -1.23
CA ALA A 208 0.60 -6.45 -1.48
C ALA A 208 -0.41 -7.54 -1.13
N GLY A 209 -0.38 -8.62 -1.91
CA GLY A 209 -1.23 -9.78 -1.69
C GLY A 209 -2.69 -9.51 -2.05
N GLU A 210 -2.96 -8.59 -2.98
CA GLU A 210 -4.28 -8.41 -3.60
C GLU A 210 -4.41 -9.25 -4.88
N ASP A 211 -3.39 -9.17 -5.76
CA ASP A 211 -3.36 -9.81 -7.07
C ASP A 211 -2.15 -10.74 -7.18
N PHE A 212 -2.40 -12.03 -7.35
CA PHE A 212 -1.39 -13.08 -7.34
C PHE A 212 -1.90 -14.36 -8.02
N ARG A 213 -0.98 -15.14 -8.61
CA ARG A 213 -1.33 -16.40 -9.31
C ARG A 213 -1.46 -17.61 -8.38
N ASP A 214 -0.64 -17.69 -7.34
CA ASP A 214 -0.73 -18.69 -6.28
C ASP A 214 -0.82 -18.01 -4.91
N LEU A 215 -1.54 -18.65 -3.99
CA LEU A 215 -1.69 -18.13 -2.63
C LEU A 215 -0.34 -17.98 -1.93
N LEU A 216 0.59 -18.89 -2.17
CA LEU A 216 1.93 -18.80 -1.60
C LEU A 216 2.68 -17.56 -2.11
N THR A 217 2.52 -17.21 -3.40
CA THR A 217 3.04 -15.97 -4.00
C THR A 217 2.47 -14.74 -3.30
N GLY A 218 1.15 -14.69 -3.11
CA GLY A 218 0.50 -13.58 -2.43
C GLY A 218 0.97 -13.42 -0.97
N ILE A 219 1.12 -14.54 -0.25
CA ILE A 219 1.62 -14.53 1.13
C ILE A 219 3.07 -14.05 1.17
N ARG A 220 3.94 -14.56 0.27
CA ARG A 220 5.33 -14.10 0.13
C ARG A 220 5.39 -12.61 -0.13
N HIS A 221 4.61 -12.08 -1.06
CA HIS A 221 4.60 -10.65 -1.38
C HIS A 221 4.23 -9.79 -0.17
N VAL A 222 3.25 -10.19 0.64
CA VAL A 222 2.90 -9.45 1.86
C VAL A 222 4.07 -9.47 2.87
N ASP A 223 4.69 -10.63 3.07
CA ASP A 223 5.81 -10.77 4.00
C ASP A 223 7.05 -10.01 3.50
N GLU A 224 7.39 -10.10 2.22
CA GLU A 224 8.48 -9.35 1.59
C GLU A 224 8.25 -7.84 1.66
N ALA A 225 7.02 -7.35 1.42
CA ALA A 225 6.70 -5.94 1.60
C ALA A 225 6.99 -5.48 3.05
N ALA A 226 6.54 -6.25 4.03
CA ALA A 226 6.74 -5.92 5.44
C ALA A 226 8.23 -5.88 5.86
N HIS A 227 9.09 -6.68 5.22
CA HIS A 227 10.50 -6.82 5.61
C HIS A 227 11.45 -6.01 4.72
N LEU A 228 11.36 -6.17 3.40
CA LEU A 228 12.30 -5.58 2.43
C LEU A 228 12.06 -4.08 2.21
N LEU A 229 10.85 -3.59 2.50
CA LEU A 229 10.53 -2.15 2.40
C LEU A 229 10.73 -1.41 3.72
N ALA A 230 11.38 -2.05 4.70
CA ALA A 230 11.67 -1.48 6.00
C ALA A 230 10.43 -0.87 6.68
N MET A 231 9.31 -1.59 6.63
CA MET A 231 8.06 -1.16 7.24
C MET A 231 8.12 -1.28 8.76
N ARG A 232 7.49 -0.32 9.45
CA ARG A 232 7.57 -0.06 10.88
C ARG A 232 6.18 0.08 11.51
N PRO A 233 6.07 0.03 12.85
CA PRO A 233 4.80 0.28 13.52
C PRO A 233 4.15 1.59 13.04
N GLY A 234 2.89 1.52 12.63
CA GLY A 234 2.14 2.64 12.06
C GLY A 234 2.12 2.69 10.53
N ASP A 235 2.98 1.93 9.85
CA ASP A 235 2.87 1.73 8.40
C ASP A 235 1.80 0.68 8.05
N ARG A 236 1.40 0.66 6.77
CA ARG A 236 0.18 -0.03 6.34
C ARG A 236 0.41 -0.93 5.12
N ILE A 237 -0.18 -2.12 5.12
CA ILE A 237 -0.24 -2.98 3.93
C ILE A 237 -1.63 -2.85 3.31
N GLY A 238 -1.70 -2.50 2.04
CA GLY A 238 -2.95 -2.48 1.27
C GLY A 238 -3.43 -3.89 0.98
N HIS A 239 -4.72 -4.14 1.23
CA HIS A 239 -5.49 -5.37 0.95
C HIS A 239 -5.07 -6.60 1.77
N ALA A 240 -3.84 -7.10 1.55
CA ALA A 240 -3.33 -8.35 2.11
C ALA A 240 -4.33 -9.53 2.03
N LEU A 241 -5.10 -9.62 0.95
CA LEU A 241 -6.13 -10.65 0.76
C LEU A 241 -5.56 -12.06 0.91
N ALA A 242 -4.34 -12.29 0.41
CA ALA A 242 -3.59 -13.54 0.56
C ALA A 242 -3.45 -14.01 2.01
N LEU A 243 -3.38 -13.09 2.98
CA LEU A 243 -3.32 -13.44 4.40
C LEU A 243 -4.67 -13.81 4.99
N SER A 244 -5.77 -13.49 4.33
CA SER A 244 -7.12 -13.75 4.84
C SER A 244 -7.79 -14.93 4.15
N TRP A 245 -7.38 -15.28 2.93
CA TRP A 245 -8.03 -16.35 2.16
C TRP A 245 -7.95 -17.73 2.82
N PRO A 246 -9.06 -18.47 2.98
CA PRO A 246 -9.00 -19.87 3.39
C PRO A 246 -8.27 -20.71 2.33
N VAL A 247 -7.19 -21.40 2.73
CA VAL A 247 -6.29 -22.11 1.81
C VAL A 247 -7.03 -23.12 0.92
N ASP A 248 -7.89 -23.96 1.50
CA ASP A 248 -8.68 -24.92 0.73
C ASP A 248 -9.62 -24.25 -0.27
N ALA A 249 -10.32 -23.19 0.18
CA ALA A 249 -11.28 -22.47 -0.65
C ALA A 249 -10.59 -21.79 -1.83
N PHE A 250 -9.38 -21.25 -1.62
CA PHE A 250 -8.57 -20.70 -2.69
C PHE A 250 -8.27 -21.76 -3.75
N TYR A 251 -7.69 -22.89 -3.35
CA TYR A 251 -7.24 -23.92 -4.29
C TYR A 251 -8.38 -24.65 -4.98
N LEU A 252 -9.54 -24.82 -4.33
CA LEU A 252 -10.74 -25.35 -4.96
C LEU A 252 -11.38 -24.35 -5.94
N GLY A 253 -11.38 -23.06 -5.60
CA GLY A 253 -12.02 -22.00 -6.40
C GLY A 253 -11.20 -21.52 -7.61
N HIS A 254 -9.89 -21.74 -7.64
CA HIS A 254 -8.97 -21.17 -8.63
C HIS A 254 -8.30 -22.21 -9.52
N ALA A 255 -8.93 -23.35 -9.83
CA ALA A 255 -8.32 -24.52 -10.49
C ALA A 255 -7.48 -24.25 -11.78
N ASP A 256 -7.63 -23.08 -12.40
CA ASP A 256 -6.89 -22.65 -13.60
C ASP A 256 -5.81 -21.56 -13.40
N ALA A 257 -5.55 -21.11 -12.16
CA ALA A 257 -4.46 -20.16 -11.86
C ALA A 257 -3.12 -20.87 -11.61
N TYR A 258 -2.05 -20.46 -12.29
CA TYR A 258 -0.73 -21.11 -12.16
C TYR A 258 0.35 -20.03 -12.07
N PRO A 259 1.28 -20.12 -11.10
CA PRO A 259 2.44 -19.25 -11.10
C PRO A 259 3.38 -19.67 -12.25
N THR A 260 4.21 -18.73 -12.65
CA THR A 260 5.39 -18.99 -13.47
C THR A 260 6.39 -19.86 -12.71
N VAL A 261 7.30 -20.53 -13.44
CA VAL A 261 8.37 -21.32 -12.81
C VAL A 261 9.24 -20.42 -11.91
N GLY A 262 9.52 -19.20 -12.35
CA GLY A 262 10.28 -18.22 -11.57
C GLY A 262 9.61 -17.86 -10.25
N GLU A 263 8.33 -17.46 -10.30
CA GLU A 263 7.54 -17.17 -9.08
C GLU A 263 7.53 -18.39 -8.14
N HIS A 264 7.28 -19.59 -8.68
CA HIS A 264 7.19 -20.79 -7.86
C HIS A 264 8.51 -21.14 -7.15
N ILE A 265 9.64 -20.99 -7.84
CA ILE A 265 10.97 -21.17 -7.26
C ILE A 265 11.16 -20.20 -6.10
N LEU A 266 10.86 -18.91 -6.30
CA LEU A 266 11.00 -17.89 -5.26
C LEU A 266 10.06 -18.12 -4.07
N ASP A 267 8.83 -18.57 -4.32
CA ASP A 267 7.85 -18.93 -3.29
C ASP A 267 8.35 -20.06 -2.39
N LEU A 268 8.92 -21.12 -2.98
CA LEU A 268 9.44 -22.26 -2.22
C LEU A 268 10.72 -21.91 -1.47
N CYS A 269 11.58 -21.09 -2.06
CA CYS A 269 12.75 -20.53 -1.39
C CYS A 269 12.36 -19.75 -0.14
N TRP A 270 11.40 -18.83 -0.28
CA TRP A 270 10.86 -18.06 0.84
C TRP A 270 10.20 -18.96 1.90
N ALA A 271 9.37 -19.92 1.48
CA ALA A 271 8.70 -20.84 2.39
C ALA A 271 9.70 -21.67 3.21
N ALA A 272 10.72 -22.23 2.56
CA ALA A 272 11.78 -22.99 3.24
C ALA A 272 12.51 -22.12 4.27
N ALA A 273 12.88 -20.89 3.92
CA ALA A 273 13.58 -19.96 4.80
C ALA A 273 12.73 -19.58 6.04
N VAL A 274 11.45 -19.23 5.83
CA VAL A 274 10.55 -18.85 6.93
C VAL A 274 10.26 -20.03 7.86
N LEU A 275 10.09 -21.25 7.31
CA LEU A 275 9.83 -22.45 8.10
C LEU A 275 11.06 -22.92 8.87
N HIS A 276 12.28 -22.75 8.32
CA HIS A 276 13.54 -23.12 8.98
C HIS A 276 13.75 -22.41 10.32
N ARG A 277 13.24 -21.18 10.45
CA ARG A 277 13.43 -20.32 11.64
C ARG A 277 12.55 -20.67 12.83
N VAL A 278 11.60 -21.58 12.67
CA VAL A 278 10.59 -21.85 13.70
C VAL A 278 10.61 -23.34 14.06
N ASP A 279 10.88 -23.60 15.32
CA ASP A 279 10.87 -24.95 15.87
C ASP A 279 9.52 -25.65 15.61
N GLY A 280 9.59 -26.95 15.31
CA GLY A 280 8.42 -27.77 15.02
C GLY A 280 7.95 -27.75 13.55
N HIS A 281 8.60 -26.98 12.67
CA HIS A 281 8.29 -26.96 11.24
C HIS A 281 9.28 -27.70 10.33
N GLY A 282 10.24 -28.44 10.88
CA GLY A 282 11.29 -29.13 10.12
C GLY A 282 10.79 -30.12 9.05
N GLU A 283 9.63 -30.76 9.23
CA GLU A 283 9.04 -31.59 8.16
C GLU A 283 8.51 -30.76 6.99
N LEU A 284 7.87 -29.63 7.28
CA LEU A 284 7.35 -28.72 6.25
C LEU A 284 8.48 -27.97 5.53
N GLU A 285 9.55 -27.61 6.25
CA GLU A 285 10.77 -27.04 5.66
C GLU A 285 11.42 -28.03 4.69
N ARG A 286 11.54 -29.31 5.06
CA ARG A 286 12.03 -30.35 4.15
C ARG A 286 11.13 -30.53 2.94
N ASP A 287 9.81 -30.58 3.12
CA ASP A 287 8.85 -30.66 2.00
C ASP A 287 8.99 -29.47 1.04
N ALA A 288 9.12 -28.23 1.55
CA ALA A 288 9.35 -27.05 0.73
C ALA A 288 10.64 -27.16 -0.09
N ARG A 289 11.73 -27.64 0.54
CA ARG A 289 13.03 -27.81 -0.11
C ARG A 289 13.05 -28.92 -1.15
N ASP A 290 12.45 -30.06 -0.87
CA ASP A 290 12.40 -31.18 -1.82
C ASP A 290 11.61 -30.79 -3.08
N ARG A 291 10.53 -30.02 -2.90
CA ARG A 291 9.80 -29.40 -4.01
C ARG A 291 10.66 -28.41 -4.78
N LEU A 292 11.40 -27.55 -4.08
CA LEU A 292 12.29 -26.56 -4.71
C LEU A 292 13.32 -27.24 -5.60
N LEU A 293 13.98 -28.28 -5.07
CA LEU A 293 14.97 -29.06 -5.82
C LEU A 293 14.35 -29.69 -7.06
N THR A 294 13.13 -30.22 -6.96
CA THR A 294 12.41 -30.81 -8.10
C THR A 294 12.19 -29.76 -9.20
N VAL A 295 11.69 -28.58 -8.84
CA VAL A 295 11.40 -27.50 -9.81
C VAL A 295 12.68 -26.94 -10.43
N LEU A 296 13.76 -26.80 -9.66
CA LEU A 296 15.06 -26.39 -10.17
C LEU A 296 15.61 -27.39 -11.19
N VAL A 297 15.53 -28.70 -10.90
CA VAL A 297 15.94 -29.75 -11.84
C VAL A 297 15.08 -29.73 -13.10
N ASP A 298 13.76 -29.63 -12.97
CA ASP A 298 12.83 -29.57 -14.11
C ASP A 298 13.05 -28.33 -14.98
N ALA A 299 13.47 -27.21 -14.38
CA ALA A 299 13.84 -25.98 -15.08
C ALA A 299 15.24 -26.05 -15.74
N GLY A 300 16.01 -27.12 -15.50
CA GLY A 300 17.39 -27.24 -15.96
C GLY A 300 18.34 -26.26 -15.28
N ALA A 301 18.06 -25.88 -14.03
CA ALA A 301 18.84 -24.91 -13.30
C ALA A 301 20.24 -25.44 -12.96
N GLN A 302 21.26 -24.60 -13.10
CA GLN A 302 22.64 -24.90 -12.74
C GLN A 302 23.13 -23.88 -11.69
N PRO A 303 22.77 -24.06 -10.40
CA PRO A 303 23.08 -23.08 -9.37
C PRO A 303 24.60 -22.94 -9.20
N SER A 304 25.06 -21.70 -9.13
CA SER A 304 26.47 -21.37 -8.88
C SER A 304 26.83 -21.33 -7.39
N LEU A 305 25.81 -21.36 -6.52
CA LEU A 305 25.93 -21.36 -5.06
C LEU A 305 25.76 -22.78 -4.50
N ASP A 306 26.41 -23.07 -3.38
CA ASP A 306 26.12 -24.29 -2.66
C ASP A 306 24.71 -24.24 -2.03
N ARG A 307 24.18 -25.40 -1.64
CA ARG A 307 22.79 -25.53 -1.15
C ARG A 307 22.52 -24.72 0.13
N HIS A 308 23.52 -24.54 0.99
CA HIS A 308 23.37 -23.80 2.24
C HIS A 308 23.37 -22.30 1.95
N ASP A 309 24.30 -21.83 1.12
CA ASP A 309 24.41 -20.45 0.69
C ASP A 309 23.18 -19.96 -0.08
N LEU A 310 22.56 -20.86 -0.85
CA LEU A 310 21.33 -20.59 -1.60
C LEU A 310 20.14 -20.30 -0.68
N ILE A 311 20.00 -21.06 0.42
CA ILE A 311 18.93 -20.85 1.42
C ILE A 311 19.23 -19.57 2.23
N ALA A 312 20.50 -19.35 2.60
CA ALA A 312 20.91 -18.14 3.31
C ALA A 312 20.70 -16.87 2.46
N ALA A 313 20.97 -16.93 1.15
CA ALA A 313 20.74 -15.83 0.21
C ALA A 313 19.25 -15.47 0.00
N LEU A 314 18.33 -16.27 0.53
CA LEU A 314 16.88 -16.11 0.40
C LEU A 314 16.20 -15.89 1.76
N ASP A 315 16.94 -15.95 2.88
CA ASP A 315 16.45 -15.57 4.21
C ASP A 315 16.33 -14.05 4.31
N ILE A 316 15.13 -13.51 4.02
CA ILE A 316 14.81 -12.06 4.05
C ILE A 316 15.10 -11.35 5.39
N ASP A 317 15.33 -12.11 6.46
CA ASP A 317 15.71 -11.58 7.77
C ASP A 317 17.22 -11.61 8.05
N GLY A 318 18.02 -12.23 7.18
CA GLY A 318 19.48 -12.19 7.22
C GLY A 318 20.04 -10.91 6.57
N PRO A 319 21.35 -10.64 6.69
CA PRO A 319 22.00 -9.62 5.87
C PRO A 319 21.92 -9.95 4.39
N HIS A 320 21.20 -9.13 3.63
CA HIS A 320 21.15 -9.23 2.18
C HIS A 320 22.22 -8.35 1.54
N ALA A 321 23.03 -8.96 0.69
CA ALA A 321 24.09 -8.28 -0.08
C ALA A 321 23.58 -7.14 -0.99
N TRP A 322 22.27 -7.10 -1.25
CA TRP A 322 21.65 -6.23 -2.26
C TRP A 322 20.68 -5.22 -1.62
N GLY A 323 20.64 -5.17 -0.28
CA GLY A 323 20.05 -4.02 0.40
C GLY A 323 20.83 -2.75 0.06
N SER A 324 20.20 -1.58 0.24
CA SER A 324 20.91 -0.30 0.31
C SER A 324 22.21 -0.47 1.12
N PRO A 325 23.34 0.17 0.74
CA PRO A 325 24.58 0.15 1.54
C PRO A 325 24.36 0.54 3.01
N TYR A 326 23.25 1.21 3.29
CA TYR A 326 22.84 1.73 4.57
C TYR A 326 21.81 0.85 5.32
N CYS A 327 21.45 -0.33 4.79
CA CYS A 327 20.53 -1.30 5.42
C CYS A 327 20.97 -1.74 6.83
N HIS A 328 22.26 -1.58 7.17
CA HIS A 328 22.78 -1.79 8.52
C HIS A 328 22.11 -0.93 9.60
N ARG A 329 21.56 0.26 9.23
CA ARG A 329 20.81 1.14 10.15
C ARG A 329 19.36 0.70 10.37
N LEU A 330 18.84 -0.17 9.49
CA LEU A 330 17.48 -0.70 9.55
C LEU A 330 17.38 -2.04 10.29
N GLY A 331 18.48 -2.49 10.91
CA GLY A 331 18.55 -3.74 11.68
C GLY A 331 19.00 -4.96 10.89
N HIS A 332 19.43 -4.81 9.63
CA HIS A 332 20.08 -5.87 8.87
C HIS A 332 21.59 -5.80 9.09
N THR A 333 22.10 -6.46 10.13
CA THR A 333 23.54 -6.54 10.43
C THR A 333 24.27 -7.31 9.34
N PRO A 334 25.23 -6.71 8.59
CA PRO A 334 26.03 -7.42 7.59
C PRO A 334 26.84 -8.55 8.25
N ASP A 335 27.02 -9.64 7.51
CA ASP A 335 28.01 -10.66 7.86
C ASP A 335 29.43 -10.07 7.73
N GLU A 336 30.37 -10.48 8.57
CA GLU A 336 31.74 -9.94 8.60
C GLU A 336 32.47 -10.15 7.26
N GLU A 337 32.08 -11.17 6.51
CA GLU A 337 32.60 -11.47 5.17
C GLU A 337 32.04 -10.50 4.11
N MET A 338 30.78 -10.10 4.25
CA MET A 338 30.12 -9.11 3.38
C MET A 338 30.72 -7.71 3.57
N ALA A 339 31.00 -7.34 4.83
CA ALA A 339 31.61 -6.05 5.18
C ALA A 339 33.00 -5.86 4.55
N ARG A 340 33.76 -6.94 4.34
CA ARG A 340 35.07 -6.91 3.67
C ARG A 340 34.95 -6.66 2.16
N HIS A 341 33.82 -6.98 1.55
CA HIS A 341 33.56 -6.77 0.12
C HIS A 341 33.22 -5.30 -0.22
N TYR A 342 32.79 -4.50 0.77
CA TYR A 342 32.47 -3.07 0.64
C TYR A 342 33.67 -2.14 0.90
N ALA A 343 34.91 -2.63 0.80
CA ALA A 343 36.11 -1.79 0.85
C ALA A 343 36.28 -0.91 -0.42
N ASP A 344 35.50 -1.17 -1.47
CA ASP A 344 35.29 -0.31 -2.65
C ASP A 344 34.06 0.60 -2.44
N PRO A 345 33.95 1.77 -3.12
CA PRO A 345 32.86 2.70 -2.86
C PRO A 345 31.51 1.98 -2.98
N PRO A 346 30.59 2.16 -2.01
CA PRO A 346 29.35 1.41 -1.98
C PRO A 346 28.60 1.60 -3.30
N LEU A 347 28.26 0.48 -3.95
CA LEU A 347 27.42 0.49 -5.15
C LEU A 347 26.16 1.34 -4.88
N PRO A 348 25.71 2.15 -5.84
CA PRO A 348 24.48 2.92 -5.67
C PRO A 348 23.32 1.97 -5.30
N ALA A 349 22.45 2.44 -4.41
CA ALA A 349 21.27 1.68 -3.99
C ALA A 349 20.47 1.24 -5.23
N HIS A 350 20.31 -0.06 -5.41
CA HIS A 350 19.52 -0.67 -6.47
C HIS A 350 18.46 -1.58 -5.85
N ALA A 351 17.36 -1.80 -6.55
CA ALA A 351 16.29 -2.63 -6.02
C ALA A 351 16.74 -4.10 -5.98
N LEU A 352 16.29 -4.82 -4.96
CA LEU A 352 16.31 -6.28 -4.94
C LEU A 352 15.51 -6.76 -6.16
N ARG A 353 16.11 -7.52 -7.07
CA ARG A 353 15.44 -7.96 -8.28
C ARG A 353 15.24 -9.47 -8.28
N GLU A 354 14.02 -9.90 -8.61
CA GLU A 354 13.67 -11.32 -8.67
C GLU A 354 14.44 -12.06 -9.76
N ASP A 355 14.71 -11.42 -10.90
CA ASP A 355 15.46 -12.03 -11.99
C ASP A 355 16.95 -12.22 -11.65
N GLU A 356 17.53 -11.35 -10.83
CA GLU A 356 18.90 -11.51 -10.30
C GLU A 356 18.99 -12.69 -9.32
N LEU A 357 17.95 -12.92 -8.49
CA LEU A 357 17.85 -14.14 -7.67
C LEU A 357 17.79 -15.37 -8.56
N LEU A 358 16.89 -15.39 -9.54
CA LEU A 358 16.72 -16.51 -10.46
C LEU A 358 17.99 -16.79 -11.27
N GLU A 359 18.75 -15.76 -11.63
CA GLU A 359 20.06 -15.91 -12.27
C GLU A 359 21.08 -16.59 -11.35
N ARG A 360 21.17 -16.19 -10.08
CA ARG A 360 22.05 -16.84 -9.09
C ARG A 360 21.63 -18.28 -8.78
N LEU A 361 20.34 -18.57 -8.86
CA LEU A 361 19.80 -19.93 -8.81
C LEU A 361 20.10 -20.74 -10.08
N GLY A 362 20.71 -20.12 -11.10
CA GLY A 362 21.06 -20.75 -12.37
C GLY A 362 19.86 -21.07 -13.24
N VAL A 363 18.71 -20.43 -13.03
CA VAL A 363 17.47 -20.68 -13.76
C VAL A 363 17.55 -20.02 -15.14
N PRO A 364 17.43 -20.79 -16.26
CA PRO A 364 17.49 -20.23 -17.60
C PRO A 364 16.37 -19.21 -17.82
N GLU A 365 16.70 -18.04 -18.38
CA GLU A 365 15.76 -16.94 -18.62
C GLU A 365 14.46 -17.39 -19.33
N PRO A 366 14.49 -18.22 -20.39
CA PRO A 366 13.27 -18.67 -21.06
C PRO A 366 12.35 -19.54 -20.19
N GLN A 367 12.88 -20.15 -19.12
CA GLN A 367 12.08 -20.94 -18.20
C GLN A 367 11.41 -20.07 -17.13
N ARG A 368 11.98 -18.92 -16.76
CA ARG A 368 11.50 -18.08 -15.64
C ARG A 368 10.03 -17.67 -15.80
N SER A 369 9.66 -17.19 -16.98
CA SER A 369 8.30 -16.71 -17.29
C SER A 369 7.34 -17.81 -17.76
N ARG A 370 7.82 -19.04 -17.94
CA ARG A 370 6.99 -20.17 -18.36
C ARG A 370 5.99 -20.49 -17.26
N ILE A 371 4.72 -20.68 -17.63
CA ILE A 371 3.69 -21.15 -16.70
C ILE A 371 4.00 -22.60 -16.31
N CYS A 372 3.89 -22.93 -15.02
CA CYS A 372 4.10 -24.29 -14.53
C CYS A 372 3.15 -25.27 -15.26
N GLY A 373 3.70 -26.36 -15.81
CA GLY A 373 2.97 -27.27 -16.71
C GLY A 373 1.97 -28.22 -16.02
N ARG A 374 1.88 -28.18 -14.68
CA ARG A 374 0.93 -28.96 -13.87
C ARG A 374 0.40 -28.09 -12.73
N PRO A 375 -0.83 -28.35 -12.24
CA PRO A 375 -1.35 -27.64 -11.08
C PRO A 375 -0.48 -27.97 -9.87
N LEU A 376 0.17 -26.93 -9.35
CA LEU A 376 1.03 -27.00 -8.16
C LEU A 376 0.25 -27.22 -6.87
N ARG A 377 -1.06 -27.50 -6.93
CA ARG A 377 -2.00 -27.27 -5.82
C ARG A 377 -2.70 -28.55 -5.32
N PRO A 378 -1.98 -29.66 -5.05
CA PRO A 378 -2.61 -30.79 -4.39
C PRO A 378 -2.92 -30.44 -2.93
N LEU A 379 -3.98 -31.04 -2.35
CA LEU A 379 -4.31 -30.91 -0.92
C LEU A 379 -3.12 -31.19 0.02
N ALA A 380 -2.09 -31.90 -0.45
CA ALA A 380 -0.82 -32.08 0.24
C ALA A 380 -0.11 -30.75 0.60
N TRP A 381 -0.30 -29.68 -0.19
CA TRP A 381 0.29 -28.36 0.06
C TRP A 381 -0.36 -27.58 1.19
N ARG A 382 -1.60 -27.95 1.54
CA ARG A 382 -2.43 -27.21 2.49
C ARG A 382 -1.67 -26.87 3.77
N LYS A 383 -1.03 -27.87 4.40
CA LYS A 383 -0.33 -27.69 5.67
C LYS A 383 0.86 -26.72 5.56
N LEU A 384 1.61 -26.80 4.46
CA LEU A 384 2.75 -25.92 4.19
C LEU A 384 2.26 -24.48 4.04
N VAL A 385 1.23 -24.26 3.22
CA VAL A 385 0.69 -22.93 2.91
C VAL A 385 0.00 -22.32 4.13
N GLU A 386 -0.78 -23.10 4.90
CA GLU A 386 -1.40 -22.67 6.16
C GLU A 386 -0.34 -22.28 7.20
N ALA A 387 0.76 -23.03 7.29
CA ALA A 387 1.88 -22.69 8.17
C ALA A 387 2.54 -21.37 7.74
N CYS A 388 2.86 -21.22 6.45
CA CYS A 388 3.44 -19.99 5.91
C CYS A 388 2.52 -18.77 6.12
N GLN A 389 1.22 -18.92 5.83
CA GLN A 389 0.23 -17.88 6.05
C GLN A 389 0.17 -17.46 7.52
N ARG A 390 0.18 -18.42 8.46
CA ARG A 390 0.19 -18.14 9.90
C ARG A 390 1.47 -17.42 10.33
N LEU A 391 2.63 -17.84 9.83
CA LEU A 391 3.91 -17.22 10.15
C LEU A 391 4.00 -15.79 9.62
N ALA A 392 3.56 -15.55 8.37
CA ALA A 392 3.48 -14.20 7.80
C ALA A 392 2.60 -13.28 8.65
N ARG A 393 1.41 -13.73 9.07
CA ARG A 393 0.55 -12.98 10.01
C ARG A 393 1.29 -12.66 11.32
N GLN A 394 1.97 -13.63 11.93
CA GLN A 394 2.71 -13.39 13.17
C GLN A 394 3.83 -12.34 13.00
N ARG A 395 4.53 -12.36 11.86
CA ARG A 395 5.59 -11.41 11.54
C ARG A 395 5.06 -9.99 11.34
N LEU A 396 3.95 -9.83 10.61
CA LEU A 396 3.26 -8.54 10.46
C LEU A 396 2.80 -7.97 11.81
N LEU A 397 2.22 -8.83 12.68
CA LEU A 397 1.78 -8.44 14.01
C LEU A 397 2.96 -7.94 14.87
N LYS A 398 4.08 -8.68 14.87
CA LYS A 398 5.28 -8.32 15.63
C LYS A 398 5.85 -6.98 15.19
N ARG A 399 5.71 -6.62 13.90
CA ARG A 399 6.11 -5.32 13.35
C ARG A 399 5.11 -4.20 13.62
N GLY A 400 3.92 -4.49 14.15
CA GLY A 400 2.89 -3.49 14.42
C GLY A 400 2.31 -2.86 13.15
N LEU A 401 2.28 -3.63 12.04
CA LEU A 401 1.71 -3.17 10.78
C LEU A 401 0.19 -3.29 10.80
N THR A 402 -0.47 -2.36 10.11
CA THR A 402 -1.92 -2.39 9.91
C THR A 402 -2.26 -2.85 8.51
N ILE A 403 -3.26 -3.72 8.37
CA ILE A 403 -3.81 -4.10 7.08
C ILE A 403 -4.96 -3.16 6.73
N GLU A 404 -4.87 -2.49 5.59
CA GLU A 404 -5.98 -1.75 5.02
C GLU A 404 -6.87 -2.71 4.22
N ILE A 405 -8.08 -2.95 4.71
CA ILE A 405 -9.05 -3.77 3.99
C ILE A 405 -10.02 -2.86 3.23
N ASN A 406 -10.34 -3.25 1.99
CA ASN A 406 -11.22 -2.50 1.09
C ASN A 406 -12.40 -3.39 0.63
N PRO A 407 -13.41 -3.61 1.49
CA PRO A 407 -14.47 -4.62 1.29
C PRO A 407 -15.11 -4.69 -0.10
N SER A 408 -15.57 -3.57 -0.66
CA SER A 408 -16.20 -3.54 -1.98
C SER A 408 -15.22 -3.86 -3.11
N SER A 409 -13.98 -3.37 -3.01
CA SER A 409 -12.90 -3.66 -3.98
C SER A 409 -12.51 -5.12 -3.91
N ASN A 410 -12.14 -5.59 -2.72
CA ASN A 410 -11.78 -6.97 -2.41
C ASN A 410 -12.83 -7.97 -2.87
N ARG A 411 -14.12 -7.67 -2.67
CA ARG A 411 -15.20 -8.53 -3.12
C ARG A 411 -15.16 -8.75 -4.65
N LEU A 412 -14.93 -7.69 -5.40
CA LEU A 412 -14.93 -7.71 -6.86
C LEU A 412 -13.63 -8.31 -7.41
N VAL A 413 -12.48 -7.83 -6.92
CA VAL A 413 -11.15 -8.26 -7.38
C VAL A 413 -10.87 -9.70 -6.95
N GLY A 414 -11.15 -10.04 -5.69
CA GLY A 414 -11.01 -11.39 -5.15
C GLY A 414 -12.17 -12.34 -5.50
N GLY A 415 -13.10 -11.97 -6.39
CA GLY A 415 -14.14 -12.89 -6.86
C GLY A 415 -15.05 -13.48 -5.77
N PHE A 416 -15.21 -12.81 -4.63
CA PHE A 416 -16.08 -13.28 -3.54
C PHE A 416 -17.56 -13.07 -3.91
N ILE A 417 -18.29 -14.16 -4.10
CA ILE A 417 -19.68 -14.13 -4.59
C ILE A 417 -20.61 -13.61 -3.50
N GLY A 418 -20.54 -14.18 -2.31
CA GLY A 418 -21.35 -13.84 -1.15
C GLY A 418 -20.70 -12.81 -0.23
N ILE A 419 -21.54 -12.07 0.51
CA ILE A 419 -21.04 -11.19 1.59
C ILE A 419 -20.42 -11.98 2.75
N HIS A 420 -20.92 -13.20 2.98
CA HIS A 420 -20.41 -14.12 4.01
C HIS A 420 -19.04 -14.69 3.65
N ASP A 421 -18.62 -14.60 2.38
CA ASP A 421 -17.33 -15.10 1.91
C ASP A 421 -16.18 -14.12 2.22
N LEU A 422 -16.48 -12.88 2.64
CA LEU A 422 -15.45 -11.90 2.97
C LEU A 422 -14.60 -12.41 4.15
N PRO A 423 -13.27 -12.54 3.97
CA PRO A 423 -12.44 -13.35 4.85
C PRO A 423 -11.90 -12.63 6.09
N TYR A 424 -12.37 -11.42 6.42
CA TYR A 424 -11.74 -10.55 7.41
C TYR A 424 -11.72 -11.12 8.83
N THR A 425 -12.75 -11.91 9.19
CA THR A 425 -12.81 -12.58 10.50
C THR A 425 -11.72 -13.64 10.66
N LEU A 426 -11.05 -14.07 9.60
CA LEU A 426 -9.94 -15.03 9.67
C LEU A 426 -8.65 -14.38 10.18
N ILE A 427 -8.49 -13.08 9.98
CA ILE A 427 -7.32 -12.31 10.42
C ILE A 427 -7.63 -11.36 11.59
N ASN A 428 -8.88 -10.94 11.76
CA ASN A 428 -9.31 -10.11 12.89
C ASN A 428 -10.74 -10.48 13.29
N ARG A 429 -10.91 -11.14 14.44
CA ARG A 429 -12.17 -11.72 14.92
C ARG A 429 -12.99 -10.79 15.82
N PRO A 430 -14.33 -10.78 15.70
CA PRO A 430 -15.22 -10.26 16.73
C PRO A 430 -15.15 -11.04 18.04
N GLY A 431 -15.51 -10.36 19.14
CA GLY A 431 -15.59 -10.96 20.47
C GLY A 431 -14.25 -11.20 21.18
N PRO A 432 -14.29 -11.79 22.39
CA PRO A 432 -13.10 -12.04 23.20
C PRO A 432 -12.23 -13.14 22.58
N ARG A 433 -10.92 -12.88 22.52
CA ARG A 433 -9.94 -13.87 22.06
C ARG A 433 -9.81 -15.01 23.07
N ARG A 434 -9.92 -16.25 22.61
CA ARG A 434 -9.60 -17.44 23.42
C ARG A 434 -8.09 -17.68 23.50
N PRO A 435 -7.57 -18.32 24.57
CA PRO A 435 -6.12 -18.53 24.73
C PRO A 435 -5.44 -19.29 23.59
N ASP A 436 -6.15 -20.22 22.96
CA ASP A 436 -5.69 -21.07 21.86
C ASP A 436 -5.76 -20.39 20.48
N GLN A 437 -6.45 -19.25 20.38
CA GLN A 437 -6.63 -18.55 19.13
C GLN A 437 -5.44 -17.64 18.83
N PRO A 438 -5.08 -17.43 17.54
CA PRO A 438 -4.13 -16.39 17.14
C PRO A 438 -4.59 -14.99 17.54
N ALA A 439 -3.66 -14.05 17.66
CA ALA A 439 -3.99 -12.66 17.86
C ALA A 439 -4.64 -12.07 16.61
N ASN A 440 -5.52 -11.08 16.80
CA ASN A 440 -6.04 -10.30 15.69
C ASN A 440 -4.94 -9.43 15.09
N LEU A 441 -4.83 -9.45 13.76
CA LEU A 441 -4.04 -8.47 13.03
C LEU A 441 -4.72 -7.11 13.08
N PRO A 442 -4.00 -6.01 13.32
CA PRO A 442 -4.59 -4.68 13.24
C PRO A 442 -5.11 -4.43 11.83
N ILE A 443 -6.38 -4.02 11.70
CA ILE A 443 -7.00 -3.70 10.42
C ILE A 443 -7.60 -2.30 10.45
N ALA A 444 -7.61 -1.63 9.30
CA ALA A 444 -8.31 -0.39 9.06
C ALA A 444 -9.20 -0.56 7.82
N ILE A 445 -10.45 -0.10 7.88
CA ILE A 445 -11.39 -0.19 6.75
C ILE A 445 -11.24 1.05 5.87
N GLY A 446 -10.95 0.83 4.60
CA GLY A 446 -10.85 1.84 3.54
C GLY A 446 -11.92 1.63 2.47
N THR A 447 -12.10 2.65 1.60
CA THR A 447 -13.01 2.56 0.45
C THR A 447 -12.33 2.18 -0.85
N ASP A 448 -11.00 2.13 -0.85
CA ASP A 448 -10.18 2.15 -2.06
C ASP A 448 -10.63 3.32 -2.98
N ASP A 449 -11.00 3.04 -4.22
CA ASP A 449 -11.65 3.97 -5.14
C ASP A 449 -13.20 4.03 -4.97
N ALA A 450 -13.70 4.83 -4.03
CA ALA A 450 -15.14 4.85 -3.74
C ALA A 450 -16.02 5.27 -4.95
N GLY A 451 -15.48 6.09 -5.86
CA GLY A 451 -16.15 6.46 -7.11
C GLY A 451 -16.25 5.30 -8.12
N ILE A 452 -15.26 4.42 -8.17
CA ILE A 452 -15.24 3.23 -9.03
C ILE A 452 -16.18 2.17 -8.47
N PHE A 453 -16.05 1.88 -7.19
CA PHE A 453 -16.80 0.81 -6.51
C PHE A 453 -18.20 1.24 -6.07
N ASN A 454 -18.56 2.52 -6.28
CA ASN A 454 -19.85 3.09 -5.91
C ASN A 454 -20.20 2.81 -4.45
N THR A 455 -19.27 3.16 -3.57
CA THR A 455 -19.35 2.87 -2.15
C THR A 455 -19.05 4.10 -1.30
N SER A 456 -19.27 3.97 0.00
CA SER A 456 -18.92 4.94 1.03
C SER A 456 -18.32 4.22 2.21
N LEU A 457 -17.58 4.91 3.07
CA LEU A 457 -16.96 4.27 4.23
C LEU A 457 -18.02 3.61 5.13
N ARG A 458 -19.18 4.25 5.30
CA ARG A 458 -20.33 3.66 6.02
C ARG A 458 -20.72 2.30 5.43
N ARG A 459 -20.82 2.22 4.10
CA ARG A 459 -21.13 0.96 3.41
C ARG A 459 -20.03 -0.09 3.57
N GLU A 460 -18.76 0.29 3.60
CA GLU A 460 -17.67 -0.64 3.86
C GLU A 460 -17.76 -1.26 5.26
N TYR A 461 -18.06 -0.46 6.29
CA TYR A 461 -18.34 -0.97 7.64
C TYR A 461 -19.57 -1.88 7.67
N ASP A 462 -20.66 -1.47 7.00
CA ASP A 462 -21.87 -2.28 6.89
C ASP A 462 -21.57 -3.65 6.24
N LEU A 463 -20.74 -3.69 5.19
CA LEU A 463 -20.33 -4.93 4.52
C LEU A 463 -19.54 -5.86 5.44
N VAL A 464 -18.57 -5.31 6.19
CA VAL A 464 -17.76 -6.09 7.14
C VAL A 464 -18.61 -6.63 8.29
N GLY A 465 -19.51 -5.80 8.83
CA GLY A 465 -20.44 -6.21 9.89
C GLY A 465 -21.41 -7.29 9.44
N GLN A 466 -22.06 -7.11 8.28
CA GLN A 466 -22.98 -8.10 7.72
C GLN A 466 -22.27 -9.42 7.39
N SER A 467 -21.02 -9.36 6.93
CA SER A 467 -20.21 -10.56 6.71
C SER A 467 -20.00 -11.34 8.01
N ALA A 468 -19.59 -10.66 9.09
CA ALA A 468 -19.38 -11.29 10.39
C ALA A 468 -20.69 -11.88 10.96
N LEU A 469 -21.80 -11.14 10.88
CA LEU A 469 -23.11 -11.64 11.30
C LEU A 469 -23.53 -12.90 10.52
N ALA A 470 -23.33 -12.90 9.20
CA ALA A 470 -23.64 -14.04 8.34
C ALA A 470 -22.74 -15.26 8.62
N GLN A 471 -21.55 -15.05 9.18
CA GLN A 471 -20.64 -16.10 9.65
C GLN A 471 -20.97 -16.58 11.08
N GLY A 472 -22.02 -16.04 11.71
CA GLY A 472 -22.54 -16.50 13.00
C GLY A 472 -21.97 -15.80 14.23
N TYR A 473 -21.30 -14.66 14.08
CA TYR A 473 -20.89 -13.84 15.22
C TYR A 473 -22.08 -13.05 15.80
N ASP A 474 -22.10 -12.88 17.12
CA ASP A 474 -23.19 -12.18 17.81
C ASP A 474 -23.14 -10.67 17.58
N LEU A 475 -24.32 -10.05 17.48
CA LEU A 475 -24.45 -8.62 17.16
C LEU A 475 -23.69 -7.68 18.11
N PRO A 476 -23.74 -7.85 19.45
CA PRO A 476 -22.96 -7.00 20.36
C PRO A 476 -21.45 -7.09 20.10
N ASP A 477 -20.93 -8.30 19.90
CA ASP A 477 -19.51 -8.53 19.62
C ASP A 477 -19.06 -7.90 18.30
N VAL A 478 -19.93 -7.94 17.27
CA VAL A 478 -19.67 -7.33 15.97
C VAL A 478 -19.67 -5.80 16.07
N ILE A 479 -20.62 -5.20 16.81
CA ILE A 479 -20.66 -3.74 17.01
C ILE A 479 -19.39 -3.25 17.71
N ASP A 480 -19.04 -3.87 18.84
CA ASP A 480 -17.83 -3.49 19.59
C ASP A 480 -16.56 -3.72 18.77
N TRP A 481 -16.53 -4.78 17.96
CA TRP A 481 -15.42 -5.08 17.06
C TRP A 481 -15.24 -4.04 15.96
N LEU A 482 -16.32 -3.64 15.28
CA LEU A 482 -16.29 -2.57 14.28
C LEU A 482 -15.86 -1.24 14.90
N ASP A 483 -16.29 -0.94 16.13
CA ASP A 483 -15.89 0.28 16.82
C ASP A 483 -14.39 0.29 17.15
N ARG A 484 -13.84 -0.84 17.62
CA ARG A 484 -12.39 -0.98 17.81
C ARG A 484 -11.59 -0.83 16.52
N ILE A 485 -12.12 -1.32 15.39
CA ILE A 485 -11.50 -1.13 14.07
C ILE A 485 -11.51 0.35 13.68
N ARG A 486 -12.63 1.06 13.93
CA ARG A 486 -12.76 2.50 13.70
C ARG A 486 -11.74 3.30 14.51
N GLU A 487 -11.64 3.02 15.81
CA GLU A 487 -10.66 3.67 16.69
C GLU A 487 -9.22 3.40 16.23
N HIS A 488 -8.92 2.15 15.86
CA HIS A 488 -7.61 1.79 15.34
C HIS A 488 -7.29 2.54 14.04
N GLY A 489 -8.24 2.59 13.10
CA GLY A 489 -8.12 3.32 11.83
C GLY A 489 -7.80 4.80 12.03
N ASN A 490 -8.46 5.45 13.00
CA ASN A 490 -8.17 6.83 13.36
C ASN A 490 -6.77 7.00 13.97
N ARG A 491 -6.31 6.02 14.77
CA ARG A 491 -4.98 6.06 15.40
C ARG A 491 -3.84 5.88 14.40
N VAL A 492 -4.06 5.13 13.32
CA VAL A 492 -3.05 4.87 12.28
C VAL A 492 -3.14 5.82 11.10
N SER A 493 -3.89 6.92 11.25
CA SER A 493 -3.81 8.02 10.31
C SER A 493 -2.41 8.62 10.32
N PHE A 494 -1.90 8.99 9.14
CA PHE A 494 -0.68 9.75 8.98
C PHE A 494 -0.86 11.23 9.38
N LEU A 495 -2.10 11.66 9.64
CA LEU A 495 -2.42 12.99 10.13
C LEU A 495 -2.17 13.11 11.63
N GLY A 496 -1.17 13.91 11.99
CA GLY A 496 -0.79 14.13 13.37
C GLY A 496 -1.72 15.11 14.12
N PRO A 497 -1.59 15.22 15.45
CA PRO A 497 -2.31 16.23 16.25
C PRO A 497 -1.97 17.68 15.89
N ARG A 498 -0.86 17.89 15.17
CA ARG A 498 -0.39 19.20 14.72
C ARG A 498 -0.86 19.58 13.31
N SER A 499 -1.54 18.67 12.60
CA SER A 499 -2.09 18.97 11.28
C SER A 499 -3.14 20.06 11.41
N PRO A 500 -3.14 21.07 10.51
CA PRO A 500 -4.07 22.17 10.59
C PRO A 500 -5.51 21.66 10.37
N GLN A 501 -6.45 22.26 11.11
CA GLN A 501 -7.87 21.89 11.05
C GLN A 501 -8.78 23.11 11.21
N GLY A 502 -10.04 22.98 10.76
CA GLY A 502 -11.02 24.06 10.86
C GLY A 502 -10.52 25.34 10.20
N GLN A 503 -10.57 26.46 10.94
CA GLN A 503 -10.14 27.75 10.43
C GLN A 503 -8.64 27.78 10.09
N ALA A 504 -7.79 27.10 10.88
CA ALA A 504 -6.35 27.05 10.61
C ALA A 504 -6.04 26.28 9.30
N LEU A 505 -6.84 25.27 8.95
CA LEU A 505 -6.72 24.59 7.66
C LEU A 505 -7.08 25.54 6.51
N LEU A 506 -8.15 26.31 6.64
CA LEU A 506 -8.53 27.28 5.61
C LEU A 506 -7.42 28.32 5.37
N GLU A 507 -6.87 28.88 6.44
CA GLU A 507 -5.76 29.85 6.37
C GLU A 507 -4.51 29.23 5.73
N TYR A 508 -4.20 27.99 6.09
CA TYR A 508 -3.10 27.22 5.48
C TYR A 508 -3.29 27.03 3.97
N LEU A 509 -4.49 26.63 3.53
CA LEU A 509 -4.77 26.42 2.09
C LEU A 509 -4.74 27.72 1.30
N ASP A 510 -5.23 28.82 1.87
CA ASP A 510 -5.15 30.15 1.26
C ASP A 510 -3.70 30.65 1.16
N ALA A 511 -2.85 30.31 2.13
CA ALA A 511 -1.42 30.60 2.07
C ALA A 511 -0.74 29.74 1.01
N LEU A 512 -1.04 28.43 0.96
CA LEU A 512 -0.51 27.52 -0.04
C LEU A 512 -0.87 27.96 -1.48
N ASP A 513 -2.10 28.41 -1.70
CA ASP A 513 -2.52 28.92 -3.02
C ASP A 513 -1.80 30.22 -3.44
N ARG A 514 -1.16 30.93 -2.52
CA ARG A 514 -0.36 32.14 -2.78
C ARG A 514 1.15 31.92 -2.68
N ASP A 515 1.60 30.72 -2.33
CA ASP A 515 3.01 30.44 -2.10
C ASP A 515 3.79 30.56 -3.42
N ALA A 516 4.76 31.46 -3.47
CA ALA A 516 5.57 31.69 -4.66
C ALA A 516 6.59 30.57 -4.91
N LEU A 517 6.97 29.80 -3.87
CA LEU A 517 7.87 28.65 -4.02
C LEU A 517 7.24 27.49 -4.79
N LEU A 518 5.93 27.53 -5.02
CA LEU A 518 5.27 26.62 -5.94
C LEU A 518 5.38 27.07 -7.41
N ASP A 519 5.82 28.30 -7.69
CA ASP A 519 6.03 28.78 -9.06
C ASP A 519 7.46 28.52 -9.57
N ASP A 520 8.42 28.38 -8.65
CA ASP A 520 9.82 28.01 -8.89
C ASP A 520 10.02 26.47 -8.87
#